data_AF-A0A7X2S5W0-F1
#
_entry.id   AF-A0A7X2S5W0-F1
#
_cell.length_a   1.000
_cell.length_b   1.000
_cell.length_c   1.000
_cell.angle_alpha   90.00
_cell.angle_beta   90.00
_cell.angle_gamma   90.00
#
_symmetry.space_group_name_H-M   'P 1'
#
loop_
_entity.id
_entity.type
_entity.pdbx_description
1 polymer ?
#
loop_
_entity_poly.entity_id
_entity_poly.type
_entity_poly.pdbx_seq_one_letter_code
_entity_poly.pdbx_strand_id
1 'polypeptide(L)' 'MEQKSTVFTATHGVMTAEVGVISGELELRTTCEEDGSLTLAITYVGAEEWYTLPGEEYRLHDPRDHEVVHRMLAAVLERP' A
#
# COMPACT_ATOMS: atom_id res chain seq x y z
N MET A 1 15.83 2.19 -5.28
CA MET A 1 14.40 2.34 -4.91
C MET A 1 13.55 1.62 -5.95
N GLU A 2 12.78 0.61 -5.54
CA GLU A 2 11.81 -0.08 -6.40
C GLU A 2 10.38 0.28 -5.96
N GLN A 3 9.51 0.60 -6.92
CA GLN A 3 8.11 0.92 -6.65
C GLN A 3 7.18 -0.08 -7.35
N LYS A 4 6.10 -0.44 -6.67
CA LYS A 4 5.01 -1.28 -7.20
C LYS A 4 3.67 -0.59 -6.94
N SER A 5 2.76 -0.70 -7.88
CA SER A 5 1.40 -0.16 -7.78
C SER A 5 0.38 -1.22 -8.19
N THR A 6 -0.73 -1.30 -7.47
CA THR A 6 -1.87 -2.17 -7.79
C THR A 6 -3.18 -1.43 -7.51
N VAL A 7 -4.10 -1.46 -8.48
CA VAL A 7 -5.47 -0.96 -8.32
C VAL A 7 -6.37 -2.10 -7.87
N PHE A 8 -7.25 -1.83 -6.90
CA PHE A 8 -8.22 -2.79 -6.38
C PHE A 8 -9.47 -2.07 -5.85
N THR A 9 -10.53 -2.82 -5.59
CA THR A 9 -11.75 -2.28 -4.97
C THR A 9 -11.79 -2.66 -3.48
N ALA A 10 -11.78 -1.66 -2.61
CA ALA A 10 -11.88 -1.83 -1.17
C ALA A 10 -13.35 -1.85 -0.70
N THR A 11 -13.91 -3.04 -0.52
CA THR A 11 -15.32 -3.23 -0.12
C THR A 11 -15.57 -2.91 1.37
N HIS A 12 -14.59 -3.20 2.23
CA HIS A 12 -14.72 -3.08 3.69
C HIS A 12 -14.03 -1.85 4.26
N GLY A 13 -13.48 -1.01 3.39
CA GLY A 13 -12.67 0.16 3.73
C GLY A 13 -11.24 -0.17 4.15
N VAL A 14 -10.34 0.78 3.91
CA VAL A 14 -8.93 0.77 4.28
C VAL A 14 -8.69 1.90 5.27
N MET A 15 -8.10 1.58 6.41
CA MET A 15 -7.70 2.57 7.40
C MET A 15 -6.45 3.32 6.91
N THR A 16 -6.46 4.64 7.04
CA THR A 16 -5.33 5.54 6.76
C THR A 16 -4.92 6.27 8.05
N ALA A 17 -3.70 6.76 8.10
CA ALA A 17 -3.20 7.51 9.25
C ALA A 17 -3.78 8.94 9.30
N GLU A 18 -4.09 9.54 8.14
CA GLU A 18 -4.44 10.95 8.03
C GLU A 18 -5.95 11.21 8.08
N VAL A 19 -6.75 10.44 7.32
CA VAL A 19 -8.17 10.75 7.08
C VAL A 19 -9.13 9.68 7.62
N GLY A 20 -8.60 8.64 8.27
CA GLY A 20 -9.39 7.51 8.76
C GLY A 20 -9.71 6.50 7.66
N VAL A 21 -10.93 6.00 7.59
CA VAL A 21 -11.28 4.89 6.67
C VAL A 21 -11.72 5.44 5.30
N ILE A 22 -11.08 4.97 4.23
CA ILE A 22 -11.45 5.23 2.83
C ILE A 22 -11.92 3.94 2.15
N SER A 23 -12.79 4.02 1.13
CA SER A 23 -13.37 2.82 0.47
C SER A 23 -13.72 3.10 -0.98
N GLY A 24 -13.92 2.06 -1.80
CA GLY A 24 -14.17 2.20 -3.24
C GLY A 24 -12.97 1.77 -4.07
N GLU A 25 -12.77 2.39 -5.25
CA GLU A 25 -11.66 2.06 -6.14
C GLU A 25 -10.38 2.79 -5.71
N LEU A 26 -9.38 2.03 -5.27
CA LEU A 26 -8.15 2.54 -4.66
C LEU A 26 -6.91 2.00 -5.39
N GLU A 27 -5.83 2.78 -5.33
CA GLU A 27 -4.50 2.39 -5.78
C GLU A 27 -3.56 2.27 -4.57
N LEU A 28 -3.02 1.07 -4.33
CA LEU A 28 -1.94 0.83 -3.38
C LEU A 28 -0.61 1.01 -4.09
N ARG A 29 0.29 1.80 -3.49
CA ARG A 29 1.67 1.97 -3.89
C ARG A 29 2.61 1.58 -2.76
N THR A 30 3.53 0.66 -3.02
CA THR A 30 4.61 0.33 -2.09
C THR A 30 5.95 0.69 -2.71
N THR A 31 6.82 1.31 -1.91
CA THR A 31 8.17 1.68 -2.31
C THR A 31 9.15 0.97 -1.38
N CYS A 32 10.06 0.19 -1.95
CA CYS A 32 11.15 -0.45 -1.23
C CYS A 32 12.48 0.25 -1.57
N GLU A 33 13.15 0.70 -0.53
CA GLU A 33 14.50 1.26 -0.59
C GLU A 33 15.56 0.15 -0.69
N GLU A 34 16.79 0.51 -1.07
CA GLU A 34 17.90 -0.45 -1.19
C GLU A 34 18.34 -1.03 0.16
N ASP A 35 18.07 -0.31 1.25
CA ASP A 35 18.34 -0.74 2.62
C ASP A 35 17.22 -1.62 3.22
N GLY A 36 16.18 -1.91 2.42
CA GLY A 36 15.01 -2.69 2.80
C GLY A 36 13.86 -1.89 3.40
N SER A 37 13.98 -0.56 3.55
CA SER A 37 12.90 0.26 4.10
C SER A 37 11.68 0.24 3.18
N LEU A 38 10.50 -0.04 3.74
CA LEU A 38 9.25 -0.19 2.99
C LEU A 38 8.26 0.90 3.39
N THR A 39 7.88 1.72 2.42
CA THR A 39 6.87 2.77 2.58
C THR A 39 5.62 2.38 1.82
N LEU A 40 4.45 2.58 2.44
CA LEU A 40 3.16 2.32 1.83
C LEU A 40 2.36 3.61 1.68
N ALA A 41 1.75 3.77 0.52
CA ALA A 41 0.82 4.85 0.23
C ALA A 41 -0.41 4.31 -0.48
N ILE A 42 -1.56 4.91 -0.23
CA ILE A 42 -2.83 4.56 -0.88
C ILE A 42 -3.54 5.83 -1.32
N THR A 43 -4.25 5.74 -2.45
CA THR A 43 -5.05 6.84 -2.97
C THR A 43 -6.30 6.33 -3.67
N TYR A 44 -7.24 7.23 -3.96
CA TYR A 44 -8.29 6.97 -4.93
C TYR A 44 -7.70 6.96 -6.34
N VAL A 45 -8.18 6.08 -7.20
CA VAL A 45 -7.72 6.03 -8.59
C VAL A 45 -7.92 7.40 -9.27
N GLY A 46 -6.82 7.95 -9.79
CA GLY A 46 -6.79 9.24 -10.47
C GLY A 46 -6.75 10.47 -9.55
N ALA A 47 -6.70 10.30 -8.24
CA ALA A 47 -6.49 11.41 -7.31
C ALA A 47 -5.00 11.79 -7.21
N GLU A 48 -4.75 13.06 -6.91
CA GLU A 48 -3.38 13.58 -6.72
C GLU A 48 -2.87 13.38 -5.29
N GLU A 49 -3.79 13.22 -4.33
CA GLU A 49 -3.48 13.11 -2.90
C GLU A 49 -3.23 11.66 -2.49
N TRP A 50 -2.17 11.43 -1.71
CA TRP A 50 -1.78 10.11 -1.22
C TRP A 50 -1.82 10.08 0.31
N TYR A 51 -2.32 8.98 0.86
CA TYR A 51 -2.43 8.74 2.29
C TYR A 51 -1.54 7.58 2.72
N THR A 52 -1.11 7.55 3.98
CA THR A 52 -0.31 6.46 4.53
C THR A 52 -1.18 5.44 5.25
N LEU A 53 -0.77 4.17 5.22
CA LEU A 53 -1.42 3.14 6.02
C LEU A 53 -0.88 3.16 7.45
N PRO A 54 -1.72 2.86 8.46
CA PRO A 54 -1.27 2.76 9.84
C PRO A 54 -0.23 1.64 10.01
N GLY A 55 0.76 1.90 10.86
CA GLY A 55 1.92 1.04 11.08
C GLY A 55 3.21 1.84 10.98
N GLU A 56 4.28 1.31 11.56
CA GLU A 56 5.55 2.03 11.68
C GLU A 56 6.67 1.24 11.00
N GLU A 57 7.59 1.96 10.34
CA GLU A 57 8.92 1.54 9.88
C GLU A 57 9.06 0.06 9.48
N TYR A 58 8.29 -0.36 8.48
CA TYR A 58 8.42 -1.70 7.91
C TYR A 58 9.77 -1.85 7.20
N ARG A 59 10.45 -2.95 7.46
CA ARG A 59 11.73 -3.28 6.81
C ARG A 59 11.72 -4.69 6.26
N LEU A 60 11.99 -4.82 4.98
CA LEU A 60 12.26 -6.10 4.33
C LEU A 60 13.70 -6.52 4.62
N HIS A 61 13.87 -7.80 4.97
CA HIS A 61 15.20 -8.39 5.12
C HIS A 61 15.89 -8.58 3.75
N ASP A 62 15.10 -8.95 2.74
CA ASP A 62 15.55 -9.06 1.35
C ASP A 62 14.64 -8.20 0.45
N PRO A 63 15.18 -7.16 -0.21
CA PRO A 63 14.40 -6.33 -1.15
C PRO A 63 13.73 -7.12 -2.27
N ARG A 64 14.22 -8.32 -2.60
CA ARG A 64 13.61 -9.20 -3.62
C ARG A 64 12.24 -9.72 -3.22
N ASP A 65 11.93 -9.72 -1.93
CA ASP A 65 10.61 -10.13 -1.41
C ASP A 65 9.54 -9.03 -1.58
N HIS A 66 9.92 -7.83 -2.02
CA HIS A 66 9.02 -6.69 -2.18
C HIS A 66 7.79 -7.01 -3.04
N GLU A 67 7.95 -7.74 -4.14
CA GLU A 67 6.83 -8.13 -5.01
C GLU A 67 5.83 -9.05 -4.30
N VAL A 68 6.31 -10.00 -3.49
CA VAL A 68 5.46 -10.93 -2.76
C VAL A 68 4.67 -10.19 -1.69
N VAL A 69 5.33 -9.32 -0.93
CA VAL A 69 4.70 -8.51 0.10
C VAL A 69 3.68 -7.54 -0.49
N HIS A 70 4.01 -6.87 -1.60
CA HIS A 70 3.08 -5.99 -2.31
C HIS A 70 1.80 -6.72 -2.72
N ARG A 71 1.92 -7.88 -3.36
CA ARG A 71 0.77 -8.68 -3.80
C ARG A 71 -0.05 -9.20 -2.63
N MET A 72 0.60 -9.63 -1.56
CA MET A 72 -0.08 -10.08 -0.34
C MET A 72 -0.91 -8.95 0.28
N LEU A 73 -0.35 -7.73 0.37
CA LEU A 73 -1.06 -6.56 0.89
C LEU A 73 -2.25 -6.19 0.02
N ALA A 74 -2.09 -6.13 -1.30
CA ALA A 74 -3.19 -5.83 -2.22
C ALA A 74 -4.35 -6.83 -2.05
N ALA A 75 -4.05 -8.14 -1.97
CA ALA A 75 -5.06 -9.18 -1.76
C ALA A 75 -5.74 -9.08 -0.39
N VAL A 76 -5.00 -8.72 0.66
CA VAL A 76 -5.55 -8.52 2.01
C VAL A 76 -6.42 -7.27 2.10
N LEU A 77 -6.17 -6.23 1.30
CA LEU A 77 -6.95 -4.99 1.30
C LEU A 77 -8.20 -5.06 0.42
N GLU A 78 -8.16 -5.80 -0.69
CA GLU A 78 -9.31 -6.01 -1.59
C GLU A 78 -10.49 -6.66 -0.86
N ARG A 79 -10.23 -7.71 -0.06
CA ARG A 79 -11.23 -8.44 0.76
C ARG A 79 -12.57 -8.64 0.01
N PRO A 80 -12.62 -9.60 -0.94
CA PRO A 80 -13.83 -9.90 -1.69
C PRO A 80 -15.00 -10.34 -0.80
#